data_AF-A0A0E3L6F1-F1
#
_entry.id   AF-A0A0E3L6F1-F1
#
_cell.length_a   1.000
_cell.length_b   1.000
_cell.length_c   1.000
_cell.angle_alpha   90.00
_cell.angle_beta   90.00
_cell.angle_gamma   90.00
#
_symmetry.space_group_name_H-M   'P 1'
#
loop_
_entity.id
_entity.type
_entity.pdbx_description
1 polymer ?
#
loop_
_entity_poly.entity_id
_entity_poly.type
_entity_poly.pdbx_seq_one_letter_code
_entity_poly.pdbx_strand_id
1 'polypeptide(L)'
;MAVVTAENQKEHFTGPVENDVYQFSALPWITFTHISHTDFGNREKAQPIFDWGKYHEREGKLMMPFSVQVHHAFVDGIHIGKLADKLQRYLDEV
;
A
#
# COMPACT_ATOMS: atom_id res chain seq x y z
N MET A 1 10.95 -19.20 -0.02
CA MET A 1 9.47 -19.16 0.03
C MET A 1 8.89 -18.14 -0.95
N ALA A 2 9.19 -16.84 -0.85
CA ALA A 2 8.65 -15.83 -1.78
C ALA A 2 8.95 -16.09 -3.27
N VAL A 3 10.18 -16.52 -3.61
CA VAL A 3 10.55 -16.84 -5.02
C VAL A 3 9.74 -18.00 -5.57
N VAL A 4 9.63 -19.10 -4.81
CA VAL A 4 8.83 -20.27 -5.17
C VAL A 4 7.35 -19.92 -5.30
N THR A 5 6.82 -19.05 -4.42
CA THR A 5 5.44 -18.55 -4.52
C THR A 5 5.24 -17.72 -5.79
N ALA A 6 6.18 -16.83 -6.13
CA ALA A 6 6.11 -16.01 -7.34
C ALA A 6 6.19 -16.85 -8.63
N GLU A 7 7.10 -17.82 -8.68
CA GLU A 7 7.27 -18.73 -9.83
C GLU A 7 6.05 -19.64 -10.06
N ASN A 8 5.32 -19.97 -8.99
CA ASN A 8 4.14 -20.85 -9.06
C ASN A 8 2.81 -20.09 -9.17
N GLN A 9 2.82 -18.75 -9.24
CA GLN A 9 1.58 -17.98 -9.39
C GLN A 9 1.02 -18.12 -10.82
N LYS A 10 -0.07 -18.87 -10.95
CA LYS A 10 -0.73 -19.16 -12.23
C LYS A 10 -1.97 -18.32 -12.51
N GLU A 11 -2.56 -17.73 -11.47
CA GLU A 11 -3.74 -16.90 -11.56
C GLU A 11 -3.35 -15.42 -11.40
N HIS A 12 -3.79 -14.63 -12.36
CA HIS A 12 -3.87 -13.17 -12.27
C HIS A 12 -5.36 -12.81 -12.21
N PHE A 13 -5.70 -11.59 -11.78
CA PHE A 13 -7.08 -11.12 -11.60
C PHE A 13 -8.00 -11.64 -12.72
N THR A 14 -8.95 -12.51 -12.36
CA THR A 14 -9.82 -13.23 -13.30
C THR A 14 -11.05 -12.42 -13.74
N GLY A 15 -11.13 -11.16 -13.32
CA GLY A 15 -12.22 -10.23 -13.60
C GLY A 15 -11.77 -8.78 -13.38
N PRO A 16 -12.62 -7.80 -13.75
CA PRO A 16 -12.33 -6.39 -13.51
C PRO A 16 -12.23 -6.09 -12.01
N VAL A 17 -11.40 -5.11 -11.66
CA VAL A 17 -11.30 -4.60 -10.29
C VAL A 17 -12.63 -3.95 -9.91
N GLU A 18 -13.30 -4.47 -8.90
CA GLU A 18 -14.58 -3.94 -8.41
C GLU A 18 -14.39 -2.60 -7.68
N ASN A 19 -15.48 -1.89 -7.41
CA ASN A 19 -15.43 -0.60 -6.71
C ASN A 19 -15.17 -0.75 -5.19
N ASP A 20 -15.55 -1.89 -4.61
CA ASP A 20 -15.48 -2.14 -3.17
C ASP A 20 -14.21 -2.89 -2.76
N VAL A 21 -13.08 -2.55 -3.38
CA VAL A 21 -11.79 -3.17 -3.08
C VAL A 21 -10.74 -2.15 -2.68
N TYR A 22 -9.89 -2.55 -1.74
CA TYR A 22 -8.65 -1.87 -1.42
C TYR A 22 -7.51 -2.56 -2.17
N GLN A 23 -6.70 -1.77 -2.87
CA GLN A 23 -5.55 -2.32 -3.60
C GLN A 23 -4.32 -2.28 -2.69
N PHE A 24 -3.68 -3.44 -2.55
CA PHE A 24 -2.47 -3.61 -1.76
C PHE A 24 -1.35 -4.11 -2.66
N SER A 25 -0.20 -3.44 -2.60
CA SER A 25 0.95 -3.73 -3.43
C SER A 25 2.21 -3.79 -2.57
N ALA A 26 2.80 -4.99 -2.50
CA ALA A 26 4.04 -5.22 -1.76
C ALA A 26 5.23 -5.04 -2.71
N LEU A 27 6.18 -4.18 -2.33
CA LEU A 27 7.46 -3.98 -3.01
C LEU A 27 8.61 -4.43 -2.08
N PRO A 28 8.69 -5.72 -1.71
CA PRO A 28 9.59 -6.21 -0.65
C PRO A 28 11.08 -6.11 -1.01
N TRP A 29 11.41 -5.73 -2.24
CA TRP A 29 12.78 -5.60 -2.72
C TRP A 29 13.30 -4.16 -2.68
N ILE A 30 12.42 -3.16 -2.56
CA ILE A 30 12.76 -1.75 -2.72
C ILE A 30 12.41 -0.98 -1.46
N THR A 31 13.38 -0.29 -0.86
CA THR A 31 13.15 0.70 0.20
C THR A 31 12.94 2.07 -0.45
N PHE A 32 11.70 2.40 -0.80
CA PHE A 32 11.38 3.67 -1.44
C PHE A 32 11.23 4.81 -0.42
N THR A 33 11.44 6.04 -0.87
CA THR A 33 11.09 7.26 -0.11
C THR A 33 9.80 7.91 -0.63
N HIS A 34 9.44 7.65 -1.88
CA HIS A 34 8.21 8.11 -2.50
C HIS A 34 7.79 7.14 -3.62
N ILE A 35 6.48 6.96 -3.76
CA ILE A 35 5.85 6.27 -4.88
C ILE A 35 4.60 7.05 -5.29
N SER A 36 4.37 7.13 -6.60
CA SER A 36 3.13 7.68 -7.15
C SER A 36 2.64 6.74 -8.25
N HIS A 37 1.32 6.52 -8.26
CA HIS A 37 0.67 5.83 -9.37
C HIS A 37 0.25 6.84 -10.42
N THR A 38 0.38 6.49 -11.70
CA THR A 38 -0.11 7.31 -12.80
C THR A 38 -1.63 7.35 -12.77
N ASP A 39 -2.18 8.54 -12.53
CA ASP A 39 -3.61 8.79 -12.68
C ASP A 39 -3.94 8.97 -14.17
N PHE A 40 -4.70 8.04 -14.73
CA PHE A 40 -5.15 8.09 -16.12
C PHE A 40 -6.35 9.04 -16.33
N GLY A 41 -6.74 9.82 -15.31
CA GLY A 41 -7.88 10.73 -15.35
C GLY A 41 -9.22 9.99 -15.38
N ASN A 42 -9.23 8.69 -15.05
CA ASN A 42 -10.45 7.93 -14.93
C ASN A 42 -11.10 8.24 -13.58
N ARG A 43 -12.12 9.09 -13.60
CA ARG A 43 -12.90 9.50 -12.43
C ARG A 43 -13.61 8.35 -11.70
N GLU A 44 -13.74 7.19 -12.34
CA GLU A 44 -14.33 6.00 -11.73
C GLU A 44 -13.30 5.20 -10.91
N LYS A 45 -12.00 5.46 -11.07
CA LYS A 45 -10.94 4.81 -10.28
C LYS A 45 -10.63 5.61 -9.03
N ALA A 46 -11.43 5.38 -7.99
CA ALA A 46 -11.28 6.02 -6.68
C ALA A 46 -10.85 5.05 -5.56
N GLN A 47 -10.53 3.80 -5.89
CA GLN A 47 -10.09 2.79 -4.92
C GLN A 47 -8.82 3.26 -4.19
N PRO A 48 -8.77 3.20 -2.86
CA PRO A 48 -7.54 3.47 -2.13
C PRO A 48 -6.46 2.44 -2.48
N ILE A 49 -5.25 2.93 -2.72
CA ILE A 49 -4.07 2.11 -3.02
C ILE A 49 -3.07 2.25 -1.87
N PHE A 50 -2.58 1.11 -1.40
CA PHE A 50 -1.59 0.99 -0.33
C PHE A 50 -0.35 0.28 -0.86
N ASP A 51 0.81 0.90 -0.69
CA ASP A 51 2.09 0.29 -1.03
C ASP A 51 2.98 0.22 0.20
N TRP A 52 3.71 -0.89 0.36
CA TRP A 52 4.79 -0.97 1.33
C TRP A 52 6.04 -1.57 0.71
N GLY A 53 7.18 -1.04 1.13
CA GLY A 53 8.47 -1.44 0.60
C GLY A 53 9.26 -2.32 1.56
N LYS A 54 10.49 -2.63 1.15
CA LYS A 54 11.47 -3.32 1.98
C LYS A 54 11.77 -2.51 3.24
N TYR A 55 11.61 -3.13 4.40
CA TYR A 55 12.01 -2.54 5.68
C TYR A 55 13.54 -2.44 5.81
N HIS A 56 14.00 -1.51 6.63
CA HIS A 56 15.41 -1.30 6.93
C HIS A 56 15.60 -0.85 8.38
N GLU A 57 16.78 -1.08 8.94
CA GLU A 57 17.10 -0.58 10.27
C GLU A 57 17.57 0.88 10.20
N ARG A 58 17.07 1.70 11.12
CA ARG A 58 17.51 3.08 11.33
C ARG A 58 17.42 3.41 12.81
N GLU A 59 18.52 3.85 13.40
CA GLU A 59 18.57 4.29 14.81
C GLU A 59 18.03 3.23 15.79
N GLY A 60 18.33 1.95 15.53
CA GLY A 60 17.88 0.82 16.35
C GLY A 60 16.39 0.46 16.19
N LYS A 61 15.70 1.04 15.20
CA LYS A 61 14.30 0.74 14.87
C LYS A 61 14.19 0.15 13.47
N LEU A 62 13.25 -0.78 13.29
CA LEU A 62 12.85 -1.25 11.96
C LEU A 62 11.88 -0.25 11.34
N MET A 63 12.29 0.36 10.23
CA MET A 63 11.52 1.32 9.48
C MET A 63 11.00 0.68 8.19
N MET A 64 9.70 0.79 7.93
CA MET A 64 9.06 0.32 6.70
C MET A 64 8.47 1.50 5.94
N PRO A 65 8.84 1.71 4.66
CA PRO A 65 8.18 2.71 3.85
C PRO A 65 6.75 2.26 3.53
N PHE A 66 5.79 3.14 3.77
CA PHE A 66 4.36 2.90 3.57
C PHE A 66 3.75 4.11 2.86
N SER A 67 3.00 3.87 1.79
CA SER A 67 2.35 4.88 0.98
C SER A 67 0.84 4.63 0.91
N VAL A 68 0.08 5.72 0.89
CA VAL A 68 -1.37 5.70 0.72
C VAL A 68 -1.72 6.68 -0.39
N GLN A 69 -2.34 6.19 -1.45
CA GLN A 69 -2.94 7.02 -2.48
C GLN A 69 -4.46 6.91 -2.39
N VAL A 70 -5.12 8.07 -2.30
CA VAL A 70 -6.57 8.20 -2.15
C VAL A 70 -7.09 9.35 -3.00
N HIS A 71 -8.36 9.27 -3.36
CA HIS A 71 -9.03 10.36 -4.05
C HIS A 71 -9.57 11.38 -3.04
N HIS A 72 -9.15 12.65 -3.15
CA HIS A 72 -9.49 13.70 -2.20
C HIS A 72 -10.98 14.00 -2.07
N ALA A 73 -11.80 13.71 -3.08
CA ALA A 73 -13.27 13.85 -2.96
C ALA A 73 -13.90 12.96 -1.87
N PHE A 74 -13.19 11.92 -1.40
CA PHE A 74 -13.68 11.01 -0.37
C PHE A 74 -12.80 10.99 0.89
N VAL A 75 -11.56 11.47 0.80
CA VAL A 75 -10.57 11.34 1.88
C VAL A 75 -9.82 12.64 2.10
N ASP A 76 -10.09 13.26 3.24
CA ASP A 76 -9.31 14.37 3.79
C ASP A 76 -8.08 13.92 4.59
N GLY A 77 -7.15 14.85 4.84
CA GLY A 77 -5.94 14.60 5.62
C GLY A 77 -6.19 14.07 7.04
N ILE A 78 -7.32 14.39 7.66
CA ILE A 78 -7.68 13.85 8.99
C ILE A 78 -7.86 12.32 8.97
N HIS A 79 -8.38 11.77 7.87
CA HIS A 79 -8.57 10.33 7.73
C HIS A 79 -7.22 9.62 7.59
N ILE A 80 -6.30 10.20 6.80
CA ILE A 80 -4.93 9.69 6.65
C ILE A 80 -4.17 9.76 7.97
N GLY A 81 -4.29 10.87 8.71
CA GLY A 81 -3.67 11.00 10.04
C GLY A 81 -4.18 9.94 11.03
N LYS A 82 -5.49 9.69 11.05
CA LYS A 82 -6.09 8.62 11.88
C LYS A 82 -5.60 7.23 11.47
N LEU A 83 -5.46 6.97 10.18
CA LEU A 83 -4.93 5.70 9.67
C LEU A 83 -3.48 5.50 10.13
N ALA A 84 -2.62 6.49 9.93
CA ALA A 84 -1.20 6.41 10.29
C ALA A 84 -1.01 6.13 11.80
N ASP A 85 -1.75 6.86 12.64
CA ASP A 85 -1.72 6.68 14.10
C ASP A 85 -2.20 5.29 14.53
N LYS A 86 -3.32 4.80 13.96
CA LYS A 86 -3.84 3.45 14.25
C LYS A 86 -2.90 2.35 13.77
N LEU A 87 -2.32 2.51 12.58
CA LEU A 87 -1.40 1.53 12.02
C LEU A 87 -0.13 1.43 12.87
N GLN A 88 0.45 2.56 13.26
CA GLN A 88 1.63 2.56 14.12
C GLN A 88 1.34 1.88 15.46
N ARG A 89 0.24 2.26 16.15
CA ARG A 89 -0.13 1.61 17.42
C ARG A 89 -0.33 0.10 17.28
N TYR A 90 -1.02 -0.32 16.22
CA TYR A 90 -1.22 -1.74 15.96
C TYR A 90 0.12 -2.47 15.79
N LEU A 91 1.08 -1.88 15.07
CA LEU A 91 2.41 -2.49 14.88
C LEU A 91 3.30 -2.44 16.13
N ASP A 92 3.08 -1.49 17.04
CA ASP A 92 3.80 -1.42 18.32
C ASP A 92 3.29 -2.46 19.33
N GLU A 93 2.05 -2.93 19.18
CA GLU A 93 1.39 -3.91 20.06
C GLU A 93 1.57 -5.37 19.60
N VAL A 94 2.02 -5.60 18.36
CA VAL A 94 2.25 -6.93 17.75
C VAL A 94 3.68 -7.38 17.97
#